data_AF-A0A076FWH5-F1
#
_entry.id   AF-A0A076FWH5-F1
#
_cell.length_a   1.000
_cell.length_b   1.000
_cell.length_c   1.000
_cell.angle_alpha   90.00
_cell.angle_beta   90.00
_cell.angle_gamma   90.00
#
_symmetry.space_group_name_H-M   'P 1'
#
loop_
_entity.id
_entity.type
_entity.pdbx_description
1 polymer ?
#
loop_
_entity_poly.entity_id
_entity_poly.type
_entity_poly.pdbx_seq_one_letter_code
_entity_poly.pdbx_strand_id
1 'polypeptide(L)'
;EDANGQFEMNWQYDDALKTADKHAFFKYMTKSIAEKHGLRATFMPKPFSTLTGNGCHMHISLWSKDGKNLFEDSKDPMGLSKLGYQFIAGLMNSAEALTAITNPTVNSYKRINAPRTTSGATWAPNTVTYTGNNRT
;
A
#
# COMPACT_ATOMS: atom_id res chain seq x y z
N GLU A 1 5.14 -13.06 2.65
CA GLU A 1 4.35 -12.52 1.53
C GLU A 1 4.26 -13.53 0.39
N ASP A 2 3.43 -13.23 -0.60
CA ASP A 2 2.99 -14.17 -1.64
C ASP A 2 4.12 -14.63 -2.59
N ALA A 3 5.12 -13.77 -2.89
CA ALA A 3 6.27 -14.18 -3.68
C ALA A 3 7.33 -14.92 -2.84
N ASN A 4 7.96 -15.95 -3.43
CA ASN A 4 9.10 -16.62 -2.82
C ASN A 4 10.23 -15.61 -2.50
N GLY A 5 10.70 -15.60 -1.24
CA GLY A 5 11.72 -14.66 -0.76
C GLY A 5 11.17 -13.26 -0.40
N GLN A 6 9.86 -13.07 -0.37
CA GLN A 6 9.21 -11.81 -0.01
C GLN A 6 8.68 -11.83 1.43
N PHE A 7 8.95 -10.75 2.16
CA PHE A 7 8.58 -10.60 3.57
C PHE A 7 7.92 -9.24 3.82
N GLU A 8 7.08 -9.18 4.85
CA GLU A 8 6.42 -7.96 5.34
C GLU A 8 6.56 -7.90 6.86
N MET A 9 6.72 -6.69 7.40
CA MET A 9 6.75 -6.43 8.84
C MET A 9 5.87 -5.22 9.14
N ASN A 10 4.75 -5.44 9.81
CA ASN A 10 3.80 -4.39 10.16
C ASN A 10 4.12 -3.77 11.53
N TRP A 11 3.76 -2.50 11.69
CA TRP A 11 3.75 -1.79 12.95
C TRP A 11 2.48 -0.91 13.04
N GLN A 12 2.18 -0.41 14.25
CA GLN A 12 0.99 0.41 14.48
C GLN A 12 1.04 1.74 13.74
N TYR A 13 -0.13 2.20 13.26
CA TYR A 13 -0.27 3.52 12.64
C TYR A 13 0.07 4.65 13.62
N ASP A 14 0.35 5.82 13.07
CA ASP A 14 0.65 7.05 13.82
C ASP A 14 0.26 8.26 12.94
N ASP A 15 0.43 9.47 13.47
CA ASP A 15 0.34 10.70 12.68
C ASP A 15 1.13 10.57 11.37
N ALA A 16 0.59 11.10 10.27
CA ALA A 16 1.14 10.89 8.93
C ALA A 16 2.64 11.25 8.83
N LEU A 17 3.07 12.33 9.47
CA LEU A 17 4.48 12.75 9.49
C LEU A 17 5.38 11.73 10.21
N LYS A 18 4.97 11.25 11.39
CA LYS A 18 5.72 10.25 12.14
C LYS A 18 5.78 8.92 11.39
N THR A 19 4.69 8.52 10.74
CA THR A 19 4.67 7.32 9.89
C THR A 19 5.57 7.48 8.67
N ALA A 20 5.64 8.67 8.07
CA ALA A 20 6.56 8.96 6.97
C ALA A 20 8.03 8.85 7.41
N ASP A 21 8.39 9.41 8.57
CA ASP A 21 9.73 9.28 9.15
C ASP A 21 10.09 7.81 9.43
N LYS A 22 9.19 7.07 10.08
CA LYS A 22 9.33 5.62 10.32
C LYS A 22 9.49 4.85 9.01
N HIS A 23 8.73 5.18 7.97
CA HIS A 23 8.81 4.51 6.68
C HIS A 23 10.17 4.74 6.00
N ALA A 24 10.68 5.98 6.00
CA ALA A 24 12.01 6.28 5.48
C ALA A 24 13.09 5.51 6.25
N PHE A 25 13.04 5.54 7.58
CA PHE A 25 13.97 4.83 8.45
C PHE A 25 13.88 3.31 8.28
N PHE A 26 12.68 2.74 8.19
CA PHE A 26 12.47 1.30 8.03
C PHE A 26 13.16 0.76 6.77
N LYS A 27 13.05 1.47 5.65
CA LYS A 27 13.73 1.05 4.40
C LYS A 27 15.26 1.06 4.53
N TYR A 28 15.80 2.04 5.24
CA TYR A 28 17.23 2.11 5.54
C TYR A 28 17.64 0.94 6.46
N MET A 29 16.97 0.82 7.61
CA MET A 29 17.22 -0.21 8.61
C MET A 29 17.19 -1.62 7.99
N THR A 30 16.14 -1.94 7.22
CA THR A 30 15.99 -3.25 6.58
C THR A 30 17.15 -3.56 5.63
N LYS A 31 17.59 -2.59 4.82
CA LYS A 31 18.75 -2.77 3.94
C LYS A 31 20.03 -2.97 4.74
N SER A 32 20.29 -2.13 5.73
CA SER A 32 21.50 -2.19 6.56
C SER A 32 21.60 -3.49 7.35
N ILE A 33 20.50 -3.96 7.93
CA ILE A 33 20.49 -5.23 8.68
C ILE A 33 20.66 -6.41 7.74
N ALA A 34 19.98 -6.43 6.58
CA ALA A 34 20.18 -7.50 5.60
C ALA A 34 21.64 -7.57 5.14
N GLU A 35 22.25 -6.42 4.82
CA GLU A 35 23.64 -6.33 4.40
C GLU A 35 24.62 -6.80 5.48
N LYS A 36 24.37 -6.43 6.75
CA LYS A 36 25.16 -6.92 7.90
C LYS A 36 25.16 -8.45 8.03
N HIS A 37 24.10 -9.11 7.55
CA HIS A 37 23.98 -10.57 7.55
C HIS A 37 24.37 -11.21 6.20
N GLY A 38 25.05 -10.48 5.31
CA GLY A 38 25.46 -11.00 4.00
C GLY A 38 24.31 -11.19 3.00
N LEU A 39 23.16 -10.55 3.25
CA LEU A 39 21.96 -10.61 2.40
C LEU A 39 21.70 -9.24 1.76
N ARG A 40 20.68 -9.15 0.90
CA ARG A 40 20.25 -7.88 0.28
C ARG A 40 18.74 -7.74 0.27
N ALA A 41 18.25 -6.63 0.81
CA ALA A 41 16.85 -6.25 0.71
C ALA A 41 16.60 -5.28 -0.46
N THR A 42 15.46 -5.44 -1.14
CA THR A 42 15.01 -4.53 -2.19
C THR A 42 13.53 -4.21 -2.06
N PHE A 43 13.17 -2.95 -2.29
CA PHE A 43 11.78 -2.47 -2.33
C PHE A 43 11.35 -2.17 -3.77
N MET A 44 12.04 -2.75 -4.75
CA MET A 44 11.70 -2.62 -6.17
C MET A 44 10.27 -3.14 -6.42
N PRO A 45 9.40 -2.41 -7.17
CA PRO A 45 8.01 -2.80 -7.34
C PRO A 45 7.80 -4.20 -7.95
N LYS A 46 8.60 -4.55 -8.96
CA LYS A 46 8.57 -5.84 -9.65
C LYS A 46 10.00 -6.35 -9.86
N PRO A 47 10.59 -7.07 -8.88
CA PRO A 47 11.96 -7.55 -8.99
C PRO A 47 12.08 -8.82 -9.84
N PHE A 48 11.00 -9.61 -9.93
CA PHE A 48 10.92 -10.84 -10.72
C PHE A 48 9.65 -10.81 -11.59
N SER A 49 9.75 -11.25 -12.84
CA SER A 49 8.65 -11.15 -13.81
C SER A 49 7.46 -12.06 -13.46
N THR A 50 7.72 -13.27 -12.99
CA THR A 50 6.70 -14.31 -12.74
C THR A 50 6.17 -14.34 -11.31
N LEU A 51 6.79 -13.61 -10.37
CA LEU A 51 6.40 -13.56 -8.97
C LEU A 51 5.65 -12.26 -8.63
N THR A 52 4.89 -12.27 -7.55
CA THR A 52 4.19 -11.09 -7.02
C THR A 52 5.16 -9.94 -6.71
N GLY A 53 4.71 -8.72 -6.95
CA GLY A 53 5.51 -7.51 -6.75
C GLY A 53 5.42 -6.96 -5.32
N ASN A 54 6.30 -6.02 -4.98
CA ASN A 54 6.25 -5.30 -3.71
C ASN A 54 5.18 -4.21 -3.74
N GLY A 55 4.18 -4.34 -2.88
CA GLY A 55 3.22 -3.27 -2.58
C GLY A 55 3.70 -2.37 -1.44
N CYS A 56 3.10 -1.19 -1.36
CA CYS A 56 3.17 -0.31 -0.19
C CYS A 56 1.75 0.19 0.10
N HIS A 57 0.90 -0.74 0.56
CA HIS A 57 -0.50 -0.45 0.84
C HIS A 57 -0.59 0.50 2.03
N MET A 58 -1.37 1.58 1.89
CA MET A 58 -1.55 2.59 2.93
C MET A 58 -2.96 2.47 3.52
N HIS A 59 -3.04 2.19 4.82
CA HIS A 59 -4.27 2.29 5.58
C HIS A 59 -4.44 3.72 6.07
N ILE A 60 -5.53 4.38 5.67
CA ILE A 60 -5.74 5.82 5.89
C ILE A 60 -7.01 6.03 6.70
N SER A 61 -6.91 6.88 7.71
CA SER A 61 -8.04 7.41 8.48
C SER A 61 -7.82 8.90 8.74
N LEU A 62 -8.91 9.62 9.00
CA LEU A 62 -8.88 11.04 9.34
C LEU A 62 -9.42 11.22 10.75
N TRP A 63 -8.71 12.01 11.56
CA TRP A 63 -9.04 12.19 12.98
C TRP A 63 -9.25 13.67 13.28
N SER A 64 -10.23 13.98 14.13
CA SER A 64 -10.39 15.30 14.71
C SER A 64 -9.41 15.52 15.86
N LYS A 65 -9.20 16.78 16.24
CA LYS A 65 -8.23 17.17 17.29
C LYS A 65 -8.57 16.62 18.68
N ASP A 66 -9.83 16.28 18.91
CA ASP A 66 -10.36 15.63 20.12
C ASP A 66 -10.24 14.10 20.09
N GLY A 67 -9.65 13.52 19.04
CA GLY A 67 -9.34 12.09 18.97
C GLY A 67 -10.47 11.21 18.45
N LYS A 68 -11.47 11.78 17.76
CA LYS A 68 -12.51 10.99 17.09
C LYS A 68 -12.09 10.62 15.66
N ASN A 69 -12.25 9.35 15.29
CA ASN A 69 -12.10 8.91 13.91
C ASN A 69 -13.28 9.43 13.07
N LEU A 70 -13.00 10.30 12.10
CA LEU A 70 -14.00 10.94 11.26
C LEU A 70 -14.46 10.05 10.10
N PHE A 71 -13.79 8.93 9.83
CA PHE A 71 -14.23 7.94 8.85
C PHE A 71 -15.15 6.88 9.44
N GLU A 72 -15.27 6.78 10.76
CA GLU A 72 -16.08 5.75 11.40
C GLU A 72 -17.57 6.13 11.42
N ASP A 73 -18.42 5.20 10.99
CA ASP A 73 -19.87 5.23 11.21
C ASP A 73 -20.41 3.82 11.41
N SER A 74 -20.78 3.46 12.64
CA SER A 74 -21.26 2.12 12.99
C SER A 74 -22.63 1.75 12.39
N LYS A 75 -23.34 2.72 11.81
CA LYS A 75 -24.64 2.49 11.14
C LYS A 75 -24.50 2.16 9.66
N ASP A 76 -23.35 2.47 9.06
CA ASP A 76 -23.08 2.12 7.68
C ASP A 76 -22.68 0.64 7.57
N PRO A 77 -23.17 -0.13 6.57
CA PRO A 77 -22.81 -1.54 6.41
C PRO A 77 -21.32 -1.82 6.24
N MET A 78 -20.53 -0.86 5.75
CA MET A 78 -19.07 -0.96 5.65
C MET A 78 -18.33 -0.26 6.80
N GLY A 79 -19.06 0.28 7.78
CA GLY A 79 -18.50 1.02 8.91
C GLY A 79 -17.98 2.41 8.56
N LEU A 80 -18.35 2.95 7.38
CA LEU A 80 -17.75 4.15 6.83
C LEU A 80 -18.70 5.35 6.83
N SER A 81 -18.21 6.48 7.33
CA SER A 81 -18.97 7.74 7.33
C SER A 81 -19.11 8.31 5.92
N LYS A 82 -20.07 9.23 5.74
CA LYS A 82 -20.20 10.02 4.51
C LYS A 82 -18.89 10.72 4.11
N LEU A 83 -18.12 11.19 5.11
CA LEU A 83 -16.82 11.82 4.87
C LEU A 83 -15.78 10.81 4.36
N GLY A 84 -15.80 9.59 4.91
CA GLY A 84 -14.95 8.49 4.40
C GLY A 84 -15.26 8.16 2.94
N TYR A 85 -16.53 8.06 2.55
CA TYR A 85 -16.91 7.86 1.16
C TYR A 85 -16.49 9.04 0.25
N GLN A 86 -16.60 10.28 0.72
CA GLN A 86 -16.12 11.46 -0.02
C GLN A 86 -14.60 11.44 -0.21
N PHE A 87 -13.84 10.99 0.79
CA PHE A 87 -12.40 10.80 0.68
C PHE A 87 -12.05 9.76 -0.40
N ILE A 88 -12.73 8.61 -0.40
CA ILE A 88 -12.57 7.58 -1.44
C ILE A 88 -12.91 8.15 -2.83
N ALA A 89 -14.01 8.92 -2.96
CA ALA A 89 -14.39 9.56 -4.21
C ALA A 89 -13.29 10.50 -4.74
N GLY A 90 -12.64 11.26 -3.85
CA GLY A 90 -11.48 12.09 -4.19
C GLY A 90 -10.30 11.27 -4.69
N LEU A 91 -9.97 10.15 -4.05
CA LEU A 91 -8.92 9.23 -4.51
C LEU A 91 -9.22 8.66 -5.89
N MET A 92 -10.46 8.22 -6.13
CA MET A 92 -10.87 7.67 -7.43
C MET A 92 -10.81 8.72 -8.54
N ASN A 93 -11.29 9.94 -8.26
CA ASN A 93 -11.23 11.05 -9.20
C ASN A 93 -9.79 11.43 -9.59
N SER A 94 -8.85 11.34 -8.65
CA SER A 94 -7.45 11.71 -8.87
C SER A 94 -6.52 10.51 -9.10
N ALA A 95 -7.05 9.30 -9.32
CA ALA A 95 -6.27 8.07 -9.33
C ALA A 95 -5.16 8.06 -10.40
N GLU A 96 -5.43 8.60 -11.59
CA GLU A 96 -4.44 8.69 -12.67
C GLU A 96 -3.24 9.56 -12.27
N ALA A 97 -3.51 10.77 -11.76
CA ALA A 97 -2.47 11.68 -11.28
C ALA A 97 -1.71 11.12 -10.07
N LEU A 98 -2.42 10.51 -9.11
CA LEU A 98 -1.82 9.87 -7.94
C LEU A 98 -0.92 8.71 -8.35
N THR A 99 -1.26 7.96 -9.40
CA THR A 99 -0.46 6.84 -9.90
C THR A 99 0.95 7.29 -10.27
N ALA A 100 1.13 8.49 -10.85
CA ALA A 100 2.47 8.99 -11.15
C ALA A 100 3.34 9.19 -9.89
N ILE A 101 2.74 9.55 -8.77
CA ILE A 101 3.43 9.80 -7.49
C ILE A 101 3.64 8.50 -6.71
N THR A 102 2.63 7.64 -6.65
CA THR A 102 2.65 6.40 -5.86
C THR A 102 3.34 5.25 -6.60
N ASN A 103 3.40 5.31 -7.93
CA ASN A 103 4.05 4.34 -8.80
C ASN A 103 5.18 5.00 -9.64
N PRO A 104 6.21 5.60 -9.00
CA PRO A 104 7.05 6.63 -9.62
C PRO A 104 8.18 6.11 -10.53
N THR A 105 8.11 4.85 -11.00
CA THR A 105 9.17 4.26 -11.82
C THR A 105 8.58 3.50 -13.00
N VAL A 106 9.33 3.40 -14.11
CA VAL A 106 8.98 2.53 -15.25
C VAL A 106 8.73 1.08 -14.79
N ASN A 107 9.42 0.62 -13.74
CA ASN A 107 9.23 -0.72 -13.21
C ASN A 107 7.89 -0.90 -12.47
N SER A 108 7.32 0.17 -11.92
CA SER A 108 6.03 0.12 -11.23
C SER A 108 4.90 -0.33 -12.16
N TYR A 109 4.97 0.05 -13.44
CA TYR A 109 4.03 -0.35 -14.49
C TYR A 109 4.18 -1.81 -14.95
N LYS A 110 5.17 -2.55 -14.42
CA LYS A 110 5.26 -4.01 -14.55
C LYS A 110 4.62 -4.75 -13.36
N ARG A 111 4.21 -4.02 -12.31
CA ARG A 111 3.48 -4.54 -11.14
C ARG A 111 1.97 -4.34 -11.31
N ILE A 112 1.52 -3.12 -11.61
CA ILE A 112 0.11 -2.85 -11.89
C ILE A 112 -0.24 -3.41 -13.27
N ASN A 113 -1.47 -3.91 -13.44
CA ASN A 113 -1.91 -4.54 -14.70
C ASN A 113 -0.98 -5.69 -15.17
N ALA A 114 -0.32 -6.37 -14.24
CA ALA A 114 0.59 -7.46 -14.54
C ALA A 114 -0.17 -8.73 -14.96
N PRO A 115 0.46 -9.63 -15.74
CA PRO A 115 -0.08 -10.97 -15.94
C PRO A 115 -0.11 -11.74 -14.62
N ARG A 116 -0.95 -12.79 -14.58
CA ARG A 116 -1.07 -13.70 -13.45
C ARG A 116 0.31 -14.26 -13.06
N THR A 117 0.59 -14.26 -11.77
CA THR A 117 1.83 -14.78 -11.18
C THR A 117 1.73 -16.30 -10.96
N THR A 118 2.84 -16.93 -10.57
CA THR A 118 2.87 -18.36 -10.25
C THR A 118 2.00 -18.74 -9.05
N SER A 119 1.73 -17.82 -8.13
CA SER A 119 0.81 -18.02 -7.00
C SER A 119 -0.67 -17.91 -7.39
N GLY A 120 -0.96 -17.40 -8.60
CA GLY A 120 -2.30 -17.31 -9.14
C GLY A 120 -3.00 -15.95 -8.96
N ALA A 121 -2.35 -14.93 -8.40
CA ALA A 121 -2.89 -13.56 -8.35
C ALA A 121 -1.77 -12.51 -8.26
N THR A 122 -1.99 -11.33 -8.84
CA THR A 122 -1.01 -10.23 -8.79
C THR A 122 -1.04 -9.47 -7.47
N TRP A 123 -2.19 -9.49 -6.77
CA TRP A 123 -2.47 -8.70 -5.57
C TRP A 123 -2.15 -7.20 -5.73
N ALA A 124 -2.22 -6.71 -6.98
CA ALA A 124 -1.99 -5.32 -7.35
C ALA A 124 -3.18 -4.85 -8.19
N PRO A 125 -3.61 -3.59 -8.03
CA PRO A 125 -4.78 -3.07 -8.72
C PRO A 125 -4.56 -3.00 -10.22
N ASN A 126 -5.64 -3.24 -10.97
CA ASN A 126 -5.69 -3.09 -12.43
C ASN A 126 -6.64 -1.98 -12.87
N THR A 127 -7.59 -1.59 -12.03
CA THR A 127 -8.67 -0.64 -12.35
C THR A 127 -8.88 0.38 -11.24
N VAL A 128 -9.41 1.55 -11.58
CA VAL A 128 -9.82 2.57 -10.62
C VAL A 128 -11.19 2.19 -10.05
N THR A 129 -11.16 1.34 -9.03
CA THR A 129 -12.35 0.76 -8.38
C THR A 129 -12.13 0.67 -6.88
N TYR A 130 -13.23 0.66 -6.10
CA TYR A 130 -13.19 0.39 -4.67
C TYR A 130 -14.25 -0.65 -4.31
N THR A 131 -14.05 -1.32 -3.18
CA THR A 131 -14.96 -2.34 -2.66
C THR A 131 -14.70 -2.50 -1.15
N GLY A 132 -15.39 -3.45 -0.50
CA GLY A 132 -15.21 -3.78 0.92
C GLY A 132 -13.93 -4.57 1.19
N ASN A 133 -14.01 -5.60 2.03
CA ASN A 133 -12.87 -6.47 2.34
C ASN A 133 -12.52 -7.40 1.17
N ASN A 134 -11.88 -6.83 0.14
CA ASN A 134 -11.45 -7.52 -1.07
C ASN A 134 -10.14 -6.86 -1.57
N ARG A 135 -9.21 -7.69 -2.06
CA ARG A 135 -7.83 -7.35 -2.42
C ARG A 135 -7.54 -7.41 -3.93
N THR A 136 -8.59 -7.42 -4.76
CA THR A 136 -8.48 -7.42 -6.24
C THR A 136 -8.47 -6.02 -6.82
#